data_AF-A0A1Y5CXK5-F1
#
_entry.id   AF-A0A1Y5CXK5-F1
#
_cell.length_a   1.000
_cell.length_b   1.000
_cell.length_c   1.000
_cell.angle_alpha   90.00
_cell.angle_beta   90.00
_cell.angle_gamma   90.00
#
_symmetry.space_group_name_H-M   'P 1'
#
loop_
_entity.id
_entity.type
_entity.pdbx_description
1 polymer ?
#
loop_
_entity_poly.entity_id
_entity_poly.type
_entity_poly.pdbx_seq_one_letter_code
_entity_poly.pdbx_strand_id
1 'polypeptide(L)'
;MQIIAILALTALAWLIWQLIKAKRFSRFKQKIEDELKDKVIASIIDELEESRCDIFPNSDCHKEASIFYWTQYKSRILHAALQREIITEQWLKDSGNLRNAQHLFYIEKRFLL
;
A
#
# COMPACT_ATOMS: atom_id res chain seq x y z
N MET A 1 33.63 20.95 -25.11
CA MET A 1 33.95 20.48 -23.75
C MET A 1 32.95 20.96 -22.70
N GLN A 2 32.70 22.27 -22.55
CA GLN A 2 31.76 22.79 -21.52
C GLN A 2 30.32 22.31 -21.67
N ILE A 3 29.78 22.26 -22.91
CA ILE A 3 28.41 21.78 -23.16
C ILE A 3 28.24 20.32 -22.72
N ILE A 4 29.22 19.47 -23.01
CA ILE A 4 29.21 18.05 -22.62
C ILE A 4 29.25 17.92 -21.09
N ALA A 5 30.06 18.74 -20.41
CA ALA A 5 30.13 18.75 -18.95
C ALA A 5 28.79 19.16 -18.31
N ILE A 6 28.12 20.18 -18.85
CA ILE A 6 26.79 20.61 -18.37
C ILE A 6 25.76 19.49 -18.55
N LEU A 7 25.72 18.86 -19.73
CA LEU A 7 24.80 17.75 -20.00
C LEU A 7 25.06 16.54 -19.09
N ALA A 8 26.33 16.24 -18.78
CA ALA A 8 26.68 15.17 -17.86
C ALA A 8 26.20 15.46 -16.43
N LEU A 9 26.38 16.69 -15.95
CA LEU A 9 25.93 17.09 -14.61
C LEU A 9 24.41 17.09 -14.47
N THR A 10 23.67 17.55 -15.49
CA THR A 10 22.20 17.52 -15.46
C THR A 10 21.67 16.09 -15.51
N ALA A 11 22.25 15.22 -16.34
CA ALA A 11 21.91 13.80 -16.37
C ALA A 11 22.19 13.12 -15.02
N LEU A 12 23.32 13.42 -14.38
CA LEU A 12 23.67 12.88 -13.07
C LEU A 12 22.67 13.31 -11.98
N ALA A 13 22.33 14.61 -11.94
CA ALA A 13 21.33 15.13 -11.01
C ALA A 13 19.95 14.45 -11.20
N TRP A 14 19.56 14.21 -12.45
CA TRP A 14 18.33 13.48 -12.77
C TRP A 14 18.35 12.04 -12.24
N LEU A 15 19.45 11.30 -12.45
CA LEU A 15 19.58 9.92 -11.95
C LEU A 15 19.54 9.85 -10.42
N ILE A 16 20.19 10.79 -9.74
CA ILE A 16 20.13 10.91 -8.27
C ILE A 16 18.68 11.13 -7.82
N TRP A 17 17.95 12.02 -8.49
CA TRP A 17 16.54 12.26 -8.19
C TRP A 17 15.67 11.01 -8.40
N GLN A 18 15.89 10.25 -9.47
CA GLN A 18 15.19 8.98 -9.72
C GLN A 18 15.46 7.97 -8.60
N LEU A 19 16.72 7.88 -8.13
CA LEU A 19 17.08 6.99 -7.04
C LEU A 19 16.37 7.37 -5.73
N ILE A 20 16.32 8.66 -5.40
CA ILE A 20 15.61 9.16 -4.21
C ILE A 20 14.11 8.80 -4.31
N LYS A 21 13.49 9.00 -5.47
CA LYS A 21 12.09 8.66 -5.72
C LYS A 21 11.84 7.15 -5.55
N ALA A 22 12.70 6.30 -6.10
CA ALA A 22 12.61 4.86 -5.95
C ALA A 22 12.74 4.42 -4.47
N LYS A 23 13.69 5.02 -3.72
CA LYS A 23 13.86 4.75 -2.28
C LYS A 23 12.63 5.15 -1.47
N ARG A 24 12.01 6.30 -1.78
CA ARG A 24 10.74 6.73 -1.14
C ARG A 24 9.61 5.73 -1.41
N PHE A 25 9.50 5.22 -2.64
CA PHE A 25 8.50 4.21 -2.98
C PHE A 25 8.74 2.88 -2.25
N SER A 26 9.99 2.42 -2.13
CA SER A 26 10.33 1.22 -1.36
C SER A 26 9.98 1.39 0.13
N ARG A 27 10.29 2.55 0.72
CA ARG A 27 9.89 2.87 2.10
C ARG A 27 8.38 2.89 2.28
N PHE A 28 7.63 3.44 1.33
CA PHE A 28 6.17 3.43 1.37
C PHE A 28 5.62 2.00 1.35
N LYS A 29 6.13 1.12 0.49
CA LYS A 29 5.75 -0.30 0.45
C LYS A 29 6.03 -1.03 1.77
N GLN A 30 7.14 -0.71 2.42
CA GLN A 30 7.48 -1.26 3.72
C GLN A 30 6.55 -0.73 4.82
N LYS A 31 6.24 0.57 4.79
CA LYS A 31 5.28 1.20 5.71
C LYS A 31 3.88 0.55 5.65
N ILE A 32 3.43 0.16 4.46
CA ILE A 32 2.16 -0.59 4.32
C ILE A 32 2.23 -1.92 5.08
N GLU A 33 3.33 -2.66 4.94
CA GLU A 33 3.49 -3.94 5.61
C GLU A 33 3.61 -3.77 7.13
N ASP A 34 4.44 -2.84 7.58
CA ASP A 34 4.81 -2.70 8.99
C ASP A 34 3.74 -1.96 9.81
N GLU A 35 3.00 -1.00 9.22
CA GLU A 35 2.04 -0.17 9.97
C GLU A 35 0.57 -0.48 9.66
N LEU A 36 0.23 -0.98 8.46
CA LEU A 36 -1.16 -1.15 8.04
C LEU A 36 -1.62 -2.61 8.09
N LYS A 37 -0.75 -3.57 7.81
CA LYS A 37 -1.13 -4.99 7.71
C LYS A 37 -1.81 -5.49 8.98
N ASP A 38 -1.19 -5.29 10.13
CA ASP A 38 -1.74 -5.78 11.40
C ASP A 38 -3.06 -5.09 11.77
N LYS A 39 -3.20 -3.80 11.44
CA LYS A 39 -4.46 -3.05 11.63
C LYS A 39 -5.57 -3.57 10.72
N VAL A 40 -5.24 -3.90 9.48
CA VAL A 40 -6.17 -4.49 8.52
C VAL A 40 -6.60 -5.89 9.00
N ILE A 41 -5.66 -6.70 9.50
CA ILE A 41 -5.97 -8.03 10.04
C ILE A 41 -6.94 -7.90 11.23
N ALA A 42 -6.63 -7.03 12.20
CA ALA A 42 -7.48 -6.80 13.36
C ALA A 42 -8.91 -6.38 12.92
N SER A 43 -9.01 -5.40 12.03
CA SER A 43 -10.30 -4.92 11.54
C SER A 43 -11.09 -5.98 10.77
N ILE A 44 -10.42 -6.88 10.01
CA ILE A 44 -11.08 -8.02 9.35
C ILE A 44 -11.64 -9.00 10.38
N ILE A 45 -10.88 -9.30 11.43
CA ILE A 45 -11.34 -10.22 12.49
C ILE A 45 -12.54 -9.62 13.21
N ASP A 46 -12.47 -8.34 13.59
CA ASP A 46 -13.56 -7.63 14.26
C ASP A 46 -14.84 -7.63 13.40
N GLU A 47 -14.75 -7.25 12.12
CA GLU A 47 -15.90 -7.30 11.19
C GLU A 47 -16.52 -8.69 11.07
N LEU A 48 -15.69 -9.74 10.99
CA LEU A 48 -16.17 -11.12 10.85
C LEU A 48 -16.76 -11.67 12.15
N GLU A 49 -16.32 -11.19 13.31
CA GLU A 49 -16.91 -11.54 14.59
C GLU A 49 -18.24 -10.82 14.82
N GLU A 50 -18.32 -9.54 14.50
CA GLU A 50 -19.55 -8.75 14.60
C GLU A 50 -20.65 -9.24 13.64
N SER A 51 -20.27 -9.65 12.42
CA SER A 51 -21.22 -10.15 11.42
C SER A 51 -21.54 -11.64 11.54
N ARG A 52 -20.98 -12.33 12.55
CA ARG A 52 -21.19 -13.76 12.75
C ARG A 52 -22.64 -14.06 13.11
N CYS A 53 -23.26 -14.98 12.38
CA CYS A 53 -24.60 -15.47 12.67
C CYS A 53 -24.77 -16.93 12.22
N ASP A 54 -25.94 -17.52 12.46
CA ASP A 54 -26.22 -18.91 12.10
C ASP A 54 -26.11 -19.18 10.58
N ILE A 55 -26.39 -18.17 9.76
CA ILE A 55 -26.30 -18.25 8.29
C ILE A 55 -24.86 -18.03 7.81
N PHE A 56 -24.14 -17.09 8.43
CA PHE A 56 -22.76 -16.74 8.12
C PHE A 56 -21.87 -17.04 9.33
N PRO A 57 -21.45 -18.31 9.50
CA PRO A 57 -20.80 -18.75 10.72
C PRO A 57 -19.41 -18.16 10.91
N ASN A 58 -18.82 -17.55 9.87
CA ASN A 58 -17.48 -16.95 9.86
C ASN A 58 -16.47 -17.81 10.62
N SER A 59 -16.38 -19.07 10.19
CA SER A 59 -15.48 -20.06 10.78
C SER A 59 -14.02 -19.60 10.67
N ASP A 60 -13.14 -20.22 11.44
CA ASP A 60 -11.72 -19.86 11.43
C ASP A 60 -11.09 -20.01 10.04
N CYS A 61 -11.51 -21.01 9.26
CA CYS A 61 -11.12 -21.16 7.85
C CYS A 61 -11.54 -19.95 6.99
N HIS A 62 -12.74 -19.40 7.21
CA HIS A 62 -13.17 -18.18 6.52
C HIS A 62 -12.31 -17.00 6.94
N LYS A 63 -12.08 -16.81 8.25
CA LYS A 63 -11.23 -15.72 8.77
C LYS A 63 -9.82 -15.78 8.17
N GLU A 64 -9.20 -16.95 8.17
CA GLU A 64 -7.87 -17.18 7.58
C GLU A 64 -7.85 -16.88 6.08
N ALA A 65 -8.87 -17.33 5.33
CA ALA A 65 -8.97 -17.05 3.90
C ALA A 65 -9.15 -15.55 3.62
N SER A 66 -9.98 -14.85 4.41
CA SER A 66 -10.18 -13.40 4.30
C SER A 66 -8.90 -12.62 4.61
N ILE A 67 -8.20 -12.99 5.69
CA ILE A 67 -6.91 -12.40 6.06
C ILE A 67 -5.90 -12.63 4.94
N PHE A 68 -5.79 -13.87 4.44
CA PHE A 68 -4.88 -14.20 3.36
C PHE A 68 -5.16 -13.35 2.11
N TYR A 69 -6.41 -13.31 1.67
CA TYR A 69 -6.82 -12.54 0.50
C TYR A 69 -6.44 -11.06 0.61
N TRP A 70 -6.77 -10.41 1.74
CA TRP A 70 -6.52 -8.98 1.91
C TRP A 70 -5.05 -8.63 2.13
N THR A 71 -4.27 -9.55 2.70
CA THR A 71 -2.87 -9.30 3.05
C THR A 71 -1.85 -9.86 2.06
N GLN A 72 -2.31 -10.57 1.02
CA GLN A 72 -1.42 -11.16 0.01
C GLN A 72 -0.61 -10.12 -0.78
N TYR A 73 -1.17 -8.94 -1.04
CA TYR A 73 -0.55 -7.89 -1.85
C TYR A 73 -0.65 -6.53 -1.17
N LYS A 74 0.36 -5.67 -1.39
CA LYS A 74 0.43 -4.34 -0.77
C LYS A 74 -0.68 -3.42 -1.25
N SER A 75 -1.04 -3.52 -2.53
CA SER A 75 -2.22 -2.84 -3.06
C SER A 75 -3.50 -3.25 -2.34
N ARG A 76 -3.69 -4.55 -2.05
CA ARG A 76 -4.86 -5.04 -1.30
C ARG A 76 -4.87 -4.58 0.16
N ILE A 77 -3.72 -4.61 0.84
CA ILE A 77 -3.60 -4.08 2.21
C ILE A 77 -3.98 -2.59 2.22
N LEU A 78 -3.41 -1.80 1.30
CA LEU A 78 -3.70 -0.37 1.21
C LEU A 78 -5.17 -0.11 0.85
N HIS A 79 -5.74 -0.89 -0.06
CA HIS A 79 -7.15 -0.80 -0.42
C HIS A 79 -8.06 -1.12 0.77
N ALA A 80 -7.78 -2.21 1.51
CA ALA A 80 -8.50 -2.58 2.72
C ALA A 80 -8.41 -1.49 3.79
N ALA A 81 -7.23 -0.91 3.98
CA ALA A 81 -7.01 0.15 4.96
C ALA A 81 -7.78 1.43 4.63
N LEU A 82 -7.93 1.77 3.35
CA LEU A 82 -8.77 2.88 2.90
C LEU A 82 -10.26 2.54 3.01
N GLN A 83 -10.66 1.34 2.61
CA GLN A 83 -12.07 0.89 2.63
C GLN A 83 -12.64 0.81 4.05
N ARG A 84 -11.81 0.40 5.02
CA ARG A 84 -12.18 0.30 6.44
C ARG A 84 -11.86 1.57 7.23
N GLU A 85 -11.51 2.66 6.54
CA GLU A 85 -11.18 3.96 7.14
C GLU A 85 -10.06 3.91 8.20
N ILE A 86 -9.22 2.86 8.19
CA ILE A 86 -8.01 2.75 9.02
C ILE A 86 -7.04 3.89 8.70
N ILE A 87 -7.00 4.27 7.42
CA ILE A 87 -6.36 5.51 6.95
C ILE A 87 -7.30 6.24 6.00
N THR A 88 -7.08 7.54 5.84
CA THR A 88 -7.84 8.39 4.93
C THR A 88 -6.99 8.84 3.74
N GLU A 89 -7.64 9.38 2.70
CA GLU A 89 -6.91 10.08 1.63
C GLU A 89 -6.09 11.25 2.18
N GLN A 90 -6.59 11.95 3.20
CA GLN A 90 -5.88 13.06 3.83
C GLN A 90 -4.56 12.58 4.48
N TRP A 91 -4.57 11.42 5.13
CA TRP A 91 -3.34 10.81 5.65
C TRP A 91 -2.29 10.55 4.55
N LEU A 92 -2.72 10.17 3.34
CA LEU A 92 -1.83 10.01 2.19
C LEU A 92 -1.29 11.34 1.66
N LYS A 93 -2.09 12.41 1.70
CA LYS A 93 -1.65 13.76 1.35
C LYS A 93 -0.62 14.29 2.35
N ASP A 94 -0.93 14.22 3.64
CA ASP A 94 -0.09 14.75 4.71
C ASP A 94 1.25 14.02 4.82
N SER A 95 1.24 12.70 4.59
CA SER A 95 2.48 11.90 4.56
C SER A 95 3.27 12.00 3.25
N GLY A 96 2.77 12.73 2.25
CA GLY A 96 3.40 12.86 0.93
C GLY A 96 3.38 11.56 0.10
N ASN A 97 2.53 10.61 0.43
CA ASN A 97 2.46 9.27 -0.20
C ASN A 97 1.35 9.11 -1.23
N LEU A 98 0.52 10.13 -1.45
CA LEU A 98 -0.58 10.05 -2.44
C LEU A 98 -0.11 9.53 -3.81
N ARG A 99 0.99 10.08 -4.34
CA ARG A 99 1.55 9.63 -5.62
C ARG A 99 2.11 8.20 -5.57
N ASN A 100 2.67 7.81 -4.43
CA ASN A 100 3.16 6.44 -4.23
C ASN A 100 2.00 5.44 -4.16
N ALA A 101 0.88 5.81 -3.53
CA ALA A 101 -0.35 5.02 -3.50
C ALA A 101 -0.94 4.85 -4.90
N GLN A 102 -1.10 5.94 -5.66
CA GLN A 102 -1.56 5.89 -7.06
C GLN A 102 -0.65 5.02 -7.92
N HIS A 103 0.67 5.18 -7.78
CA HIS A 103 1.64 4.36 -8.49
C HIS A 103 1.52 2.89 -8.11
N LEU A 104 1.37 2.57 -6.82
CA LEU A 104 1.19 1.20 -6.34
C LEU A 104 -0.06 0.56 -6.95
N PHE A 105 -1.21 1.24 -6.87
CA PHE A 105 -2.45 0.75 -7.46
C PHE A 105 -2.34 0.55 -8.98
N TYR A 106 -1.61 1.40 -9.68
CA TYR A 106 -1.38 1.23 -11.11
C TYR A 106 -0.54 -0.01 -11.43
N ILE A 107 0.60 -0.21 -10.76
CA ILE A 107 1.52 -1.32 -11.06
C ILE A 107 0.98 -2.67 -10.57
N GLU A 108 0.18 -2.67 -9.51
CA GLU A 108 -0.43 -3.86 -8.91
C GLU A 108 -1.92 -4.03 -9.28
N LYS A 109 -2.41 -3.31 -10.31
CA LYS A 109 -3.83 -3.30 -10.71
C LYS A 109 -4.43 -4.70 -10.94
N ARG A 110 -3.60 -5.63 -11.43
CA ARG A 110 -4.02 -7.03 -11.71
C ARG A 110 -4.42 -7.79 -10.46
N PHE A 111 -4.02 -7.31 -9.28
CA PHE A 111 -4.32 -7.90 -7.99
C PHE A 111 -5.47 -7.20 -7.28
N LEU A 112 -6.17 -6.25 -7.94
CA LEU A 112 -7.33 -5.55 -7.37
C LEU A 112 -8.65 -6.01 -8.02
N LEU A 113 -8.57 -6.74 -9.13
CA LEU A 113 -9.66 -7.47 -9.77
C LEU A 113 -9.79 -8.86 -9.15
#